data_AF-A0A371R2U1-F1
#
_entry.id   AF-A0A371R2U1-F1
#
_cell.length_a   1.000
_cell.length_b   1.000
_cell.length_c   1.000
_cell.angle_alpha   90.00
_cell.angle_beta   90.00
_cell.angle_gamma   90.00
#
_symmetry.space_group_name_H-M   'P 1'
#
loop_
_entity.id
_entity.type
_entity.pdbx_description
1 polymer ?
#
loop_
_entity_poly.entity_id
_entity_poly.type
_entity_poly.pdbx_seq_one_letter_code
_entity_poly.pdbx_strand_id
1 'polypeptide(L)'
;MFGVVMSIVAALALGFGLFCLWRCVKTKELADLFVSIGAFVLAALALLLATRGLAALQSPLAAPLGALVPLLISLGVVKIAAVKWWKWYAVFVLVGLIAISVARTAVPVVHSIAGLVIVILPIYAVLKKKLPPHFIGVSIGGVLIGIGGVALASAVMARPILPLETVVALLPWILLLMTVFYAYGFILGVRK
;
A
#
# COMPACT_ATOMS: atom_id res chain seq x y z
N MET A 1 12.25 20.15 -2.75
CA MET A 1 11.76 19.41 -1.57
C MET A 1 10.98 18.14 -1.93
N PHE A 2 9.95 18.21 -2.80
CA PHE A 2 9.16 17.05 -3.24
C PHE A 2 10.02 15.83 -3.63
N GLY A 3 10.94 15.99 -4.59
CA GLY A 3 11.78 14.89 -5.08
C GLY A 3 12.65 14.26 -4.00
N VAL A 4 13.20 15.06 -3.08
CA VAL A 4 14.00 14.56 -1.95
C VAL A 4 13.15 13.70 -1.02
N VAL A 5 11.96 14.16 -0.64
CA VAL A 5 11.06 13.38 0.22
C VAL A 5 10.65 12.09 -0.47
N MET A 6 10.36 12.11 -1.78
CA MET A 6 10.03 10.91 -2.54
C MET A 6 11.20 9.93 -2.64
N SER A 7 12.45 10.40 -2.75
CA SER A 7 13.64 9.54 -2.66
C SER A 7 13.78 8.89 -1.29
N ILE A 8 13.44 9.59 -0.21
CA ILE A 8 13.41 9.02 1.14
C ILE A 8 12.31 7.96 1.25
N VAL A 9 11.11 8.23 0.73
CA VAL A 9 10.02 7.23 0.66
C VAL A 9 10.49 5.99 -0.07
N ALA A 10 11.15 6.15 -1.22
CA ALA A 10 11.68 5.03 -1.99
C ALA A 10 12.70 4.20 -1.20
N ALA A 11 13.67 4.85 -0.55
CA ALA A 11 14.68 4.16 0.25
C ALA A 11 14.05 3.41 1.43
N LEU A 12 13.08 4.02 2.13
CA LEU A 12 12.37 3.38 3.24
C LEU A 12 11.52 2.21 2.77
N ALA A 13 10.77 2.36 1.66
CA ALA A 13 9.97 1.29 1.09
C ALA A 13 10.85 0.12 0.62
N LEU A 14 12.00 0.41 0.02
CA LEU A 14 12.98 -0.60 -0.38
C LEU A 14 13.57 -1.33 0.84
N GLY A 15 14.00 -0.60 1.86
CA GLY A 15 14.52 -1.18 3.10
C GLY A 15 13.49 -2.04 3.83
N PHE A 16 12.24 -1.56 3.90
CA PHE A 16 11.11 -2.32 4.43
C PHE A 16 10.84 -3.60 3.63
N GLY A 17 10.81 -3.50 2.29
CA GLY A 17 10.63 -4.65 1.42
C GLY A 17 11.75 -5.69 1.58
N LEU A 18 13.01 -5.25 1.65
CA LEU A 18 14.17 -6.11 1.88
C LEU A 18 14.11 -6.80 3.25
N PHE A 19 13.70 -6.08 4.30
CA PHE A 19 13.50 -6.67 5.62
C PHE A 19 12.44 -7.77 5.60
N CYS A 20 11.27 -7.51 4.98
CA CYS A 20 10.23 -8.52 4.81
C CYS A 20 10.72 -9.72 3.99
N LEU A 21 11.42 -9.49 2.87
CA LEU A 21 11.97 -10.56 2.05
C LEU A 21 12.98 -11.42 2.84
N TRP A 22 13.88 -10.78 3.59
CA TRP A 22 14.82 -11.48 4.47
C TRP A 22 14.09 -12.31 5.53
N ARG A 23 13.06 -11.75 6.17
CA ARG A 23 12.21 -12.48 7.12
C ARG A 23 11.52 -13.67 6.46
N CYS A 24 10.97 -13.50 5.26
CA CYS A 24 10.38 -14.58 4.46
C CYS A 24 11.35 -15.73 4.19
N VAL A 25 12.62 -15.43 3.87
CA VAL A 25 13.64 -16.47 3.64
C VAL A 25 13.88 -17.28 4.91
N LYS A 26 13.85 -16.63 6.09
CA LYS A 26 14.08 -17.25 7.41
C LYS A 26 12.87 -18.02 7.93
N THR A 27 11.66 -17.47 7.82
CA THR A 27 10.43 -18.04 8.42
C THR A 27 9.59 -18.85 7.44
N LYS A 28 9.82 -18.68 6.12
CA LYS A 28 8.96 -19.21 5.03
C LYS A 28 7.52 -18.67 5.07
N GLU A 29 7.28 -17.55 5.76
CA GLU A 29 5.95 -16.93 5.81
C GLU A 29 5.62 -16.17 4.52
N LEU A 30 4.64 -16.68 3.78
CA LEU A 30 4.20 -16.08 2.51
C LEU A 30 3.66 -14.65 2.64
N ALA A 31 3.15 -14.28 3.82
CA ALA A 31 2.68 -12.92 4.06
C ALA A 31 3.79 -11.89 3.83
N ASP A 32 5.01 -12.22 4.25
CA ASP A 32 6.17 -11.37 4.09
C ASP A 32 6.60 -11.25 2.63
N LEU A 33 6.45 -12.33 1.85
CA LEU A 33 6.68 -12.28 0.41
C LEU A 33 5.72 -11.28 -0.25
N PHE A 34 4.42 -11.37 0.02
CA PHE A 34 3.43 -10.48 -0.59
C PHE A 34 3.69 -9.01 -0.21
N VAL A 35 3.94 -8.75 1.07
CA VAL A 35 4.25 -7.41 1.57
C VAL A 35 5.54 -6.87 0.96
N SER A 36 6.58 -7.70 0.82
CA SER A 36 7.86 -7.26 0.22
C SER A 36 7.70 -6.83 -1.23
N ILE A 37 6.94 -7.58 -2.03
CA ILE A 37 6.69 -7.23 -3.43
C ILE A 37 5.89 -5.92 -3.50
N GLY A 38 4.85 -5.75 -2.66
CA GLY A 38 4.10 -4.50 -2.59
C GLY A 38 4.97 -3.30 -2.22
N ALA A 39 5.91 -3.48 -1.29
CA ALA A 39 6.87 -2.45 -0.90
C ALA A 39 7.89 -2.11 -2.00
N PHE A 40 8.34 -3.09 -2.79
CA PHE A 40 9.20 -2.83 -3.95
C PHE A 40 8.48 -2.05 -5.06
N VAL A 41 7.20 -2.37 -5.31
CA VAL A 41 6.38 -1.59 -6.24
C VAL A 41 6.23 -0.15 -5.74
N LEU A 42 5.97 0.05 -4.43
CA LEU A 42 5.93 1.37 -3.83
C LEU A 42 7.26 2.12 -3.98
N ALA A 43 8.39 1.45 -3.76
CA ALA A 43 9.72 2.04 -3.94
C ALA A 43 9.96 2.49 -5.39
N ALA A 44 9.59 1.66 -6.36
CA ALA A 44 9.71 2.00 -7.78
C ALA A 44 8.82 3.20 -8.16
N LEU A 45 7.56 3.22 -7.70
CA LEU A 45 6.65 4.35 -7.92
C LEU A 45 7.17 5.63 -7.25
N ALA A 46 7.73 5.52 -6.05
CA ALA A 46 8.31 6.65 -5.33
C ALA A 46 9.54 7.21 -6.06
N LEU A 47 10.42 6.38 -6.63
CA LEU A 47 11.54 6.82 -7.46
C LEU A 47 11.08 7.52 -8.75
N LEU A 48 10.03 6.99 -9.39
CA LEU A 48 9.44 7.63 -10.57
C LEU A 48 8.87 9.00 -10.23
N LEU A 49 8.15 9.13 -9.12
CA LEU A 49 7.67 10.42 -8.62
C LEU A 49 8.82 11.35 -8.22
N ALA A 50 9.91 10.83 -7.66
CA ALA A 50 11.08 11.64 -7.28
C ALA A 50 11.75 12.30 -8.50
N THR A 51 11.79 11.59 -9.63
CA THR A 51 12.48 12.02 -10.86
C THR A 51 11.59 12.80 -11.82
N ARG A 52 10.30 12.44 -11.92
CA ARG A 52 9.35 13.05 -12.89
C ARG A 52 8.23 13.86 -12.24
N GLY A 53 8.20 13.98 -10.91
CA GLY A 53 7.11 14.63 -10.20
C GLY A 53 5.75 13.99 -10.53
N LEU A 54 4.69 14.80 -10.52
CA LEU A 54 3.34 14.31 -10.85
C LEU A 54 3.16 13.88 -12.31
N ALA A 55 4.07 14.24 -13.22
CA ALA A 55 4.02 13.74 -14.60
C ALA A 55 4.16 12.20 -14.64
N ALA A 56 4.77 11.57 -13.63
CA ALA A 56 4.80 10.12 -13.50
C ALA A 56 3.39 9.48 -13.45
N LEU A 57 2.39 10.20 -12.92
CA LEU A 57 1.02 9.71 -12.79
C LEU A 57 0.26 9.65 -14.13
N GLN A 58 0.73 10.39 -15.13
CA GLN A 58 0.17 10.35 -16.49
C GLN A 58 0.58 9.07 -17.23
N SER A 59 1.55 8.31 -16.68
CA SER A 59 1.97 7.04 -17.26
C SER A 59 0.81 6.05 -17.33
N PRO A 60 0.66 5.30 -18.44
CA PRO A 60 -0.35 4.25 -18.56
C PRO A 60 -0.23 3.17 -17.48
N LEU A 61 0.96 3.01 -16.90
CA LEU A 61 1.24 2.01 -15.86
C LEU A 61 1.04 2.53 -14.43
N ALA A 62 0.87 3.84 -14.23
CA ALA A 62 0.80 4.42 -12.88
C ALA A 62 -0.38 3.86 -12.07
N ALA A 63 -1.57 3.83 -12.66
CA ALA A 63 -2.77 3.31 -11.98
C ALA A 63 -2.71 1.79 -11.72
N PRO A 64 -2.36 0.93 -12.70
CA PRO A 64 -2.16 -0.50 -12.44
C PRO A 64 -1.12 -0.79 -11.36
N LEU A 65 0.08 -0.19 -11.45
CA LEU A 65 1.14 -0.38 -10.45
C LEU A 65 0.73 0.19 -9.09
N GLY A 66 0.02 1.31 -9.06
CA GLY A 66 -0.52 1.89 -7.84
C GLY A 66 -1.55 0.98 -7.16
N ALA A 67 -2.29 0.18 -7.92
CA ALA A 67 -3.22 -0.82 -7.39
C ALA A 67 -2.54 -2.11 -6.91
N LEU A 68 -1.37 -2.47 -7.46
CA LEU A 68 -0.58 -3.60 -6.98
C LEU A 68 -0.17 -3.44 -5.50
N VAL A 69 0.17 -2.22 -5.09
CA VAL A 69 0.64 -1.94 -3.72
C VAL A 69 -0.41 -2.38 -2.68
N PRO A 70 -1.65 -1.83 -2.65
CA PRO A 70 -2.64 -2.27 -1.68
C PRO A 70 -3.09 -3.71 -1.92
N LEU A 71 -3.13 -4.22 -3.16
CA LEU A 71 -3.52 -5.63 -3.39
C LEU A 71 -2.57 -6.61 -2.72
N LEU A 72 -1.27 -6.40 -2.88
CA LEU A 72 -0.25 -7.29 -2.30
C LEU A 72 -0.13 -7.10 -0.79
N ILE A 73 -0.16 -5.86 -0.30
CA ILE A 73 -0.12 -5.59 1.14
C ILE A 73 -1.37 -6.16 1.83
N SER A 74 -2.57 -5.95 1.27
CA SER A 74 -3.81 -6.49 1.82
C SER A 74 -3.82 -8.03 1.83
N LEU A 75 -3.22 -8.69 0.83
CA LEU A 75 -3.07 -10.14 0.83
C LEU A 75 -2.18 -10.62 1.99
N GLY A 76 -1.08 -9.91 2.26
CA GLY A 76 -0.25 -10.14 3.45
C GLY A 76 -1.03 -9.97 4.74
N VAL A 77 -1.82 -8.88 4.86
CA VAL A 77 -2.69 -8.65 6.02
C VAL A 77 -3.69 -9.79 6.20
N VAL A 78 -4.38 -10.24 5.15
CA VAL A 78 -5.35 -11.34 5.23
C VAL A 78 -4.65 -12.65 5.62
N LYS A 79 -3.45 -12.92 5.08
CA LYS A 79 -2.67 -14.11 5.45
C LYS A 79 -2.32 -14.13 6.94
N ILE A 80 -2.05 -12.98 7.55
CA ILE A 80 -1.69 -12.87 8.98
C ILE A 80 -2.94 -12.85 9.87
N ALA A 81 -3.92 -11.99 9.55
CA ALA A 81 -5.07 -11.71 10.40
C ALA A 81 -6.26 -12.67 10.21
N ALA A 82 -6.36 -13.31 9.03
CA ALA A 82 -7.48 -14.15 8.62
C ALA A 82 -6.99 -15.38 7.83
N VAL A 83 -6.06 -16.16 8.44
CA VAL A 83 -5.41 -17.34 7.85
C VAL A 83 -6.37 -18.31 7.15
N LYS A 84 -7.62 -18.46 7.61
CA LYS A 84 -8.59 -19.35 6.94
C LYS A 84 -9.02 -18.87 5.54
N TRP A 85 -8.98 -17.55 5.29
CA TRP A 85 -9.57 -16.91 4.11
C TRP A 85 -8.53 -16.45 3.06
N TRP A 86 -7.23 -16.55 3.35
CA TRP A 86 -6.21 -15.97 2.47
C TRP A 86 -6.19 -16.56 1.06
N LYS A 87 -6.54 -17.85 0.88
CA LYS A 87 -6.60 -18.47 -0.44
C LYS A 87 -7.71 -17.87 -1.31
N TRP A 88 -8.89 -17.67 -0.72
CA TRP A 88 -10.01 -17.00 -1.40
C TRP A 88 -9.69 -15.54 -1.70
N TYR A 89 -9.01 -14.86 -0.77
CA TYR A 89 -8.54 -13.51 -1.00
C TYR A 89 -7.44 -13.44 -2.08
N ALA A 90 -6.58 -14.45 -2.19
CA ALA A 90 -5.60 -14.56 -3.28
C ALA A 90 -6.30 -14.73 -4.64
N VAL A 91 -7.41 -15.48 -4.70
CA VAL A 91 -8.25 -15.54 -5.92
C VAL A 91 -8.80 -14.15 -6.26
N PHE A 92 -9.31 -13.39 -5.27
CA PHE A 92 -9.72 -12.00 -5.48
C PHE A 92 -8.57 -11.14 -6.03
N VAL A 93 -7.36 -11.26 -5.48
CA VAL A 93 -6.19 -10.53 -5.97
C VAL A 93 -5.89 -10.90 -7.42
N LEU A 94 -5.83 -12.19 -7.76
CA LEU A 94 -5.57 -12.65 -9.13
C LEU A 94 -6.62 -12.16 -10.12
N VAL A 95 -7.90 -12.31 -9.79
CA VAL A 95 -9.01 -11.81 -10.63
C VAL A 95 -8.93 -10.30 -10.76
N GLY A 96 -8.62 -9.58 -9.69
CA GLY A 96 -8.43 -8.13 -9.69
C GLY A 96 -7.29 -7.69 -10.60
N LEU A 97 -6.16 -8.40 -10.61
CA LEU A 97 -5.04 -8.13 -11.52
C LEU A 97 -5.45 -8.32 -12.98
N ILE A 98 -6.10 -9.45 -13.29
CA ILE A 98 -6.61 -9.72 -14.64
C ILE A 98 -7.60 -8.62 -15.06
N ALA A 99 -8.53 -8.25 -14.19
CA ALA A 99 -9.51 -7.21 -14.46
C ALA A 99 -8.84 -5.85 -14.72
N ILE A 100 -7.82 -5.47 -13.95
CA ILE A 100 -7.06 -4.22 -14.15
C ILE A 100 -6.28 -4.23 -15.48
N SER A 101 -5.72 -5.38 -15.85
CA SER A 101 -5.00 -5.54 -17.13
C SER A 101 -5.91 -5.42 -18.34
N VAL A 102 -7.16 -5.88 -18.23
CA VAL A 102 -8.17 -5.81 -19.31
C VAL A 102 -8.87 -4.45 -19.32
N ALA A 103 -9.26 -3.94 -18.16
CA ALA A 103 -10.09 -2.75 -18.02
C ALA A 103 -9.63 -1.86 -16.86
N ARG A 104 -9.12 -0.66 -17.18
CA ARG A 104 -8.68 0.30 -16.16
C ARG A 104 -9.78 0.78 -15.23
N THR A 105 -11.04 0.71 -15.67
CA THR A 105 -12.21 1.01 -14.85
C THR A 105 -12.36 0.05 -13.66
N ALA A 106 -11.67 -1.09 -13.66
CA ALA A 106 -11.60 -2.00 -12.51
C ALA A 106 -10.69 -1.48 -11.39
N VAL A 107 -9.74 -0.57 -11.69
CA VAL A 107 -8.76 -0.07 -10.71
C VAL A 107 -9.44 0.49 -9.46
N PRO A 108 -10.40 1.45 -9.53
CA PRO A 108 -10.99 2.01 -8.33
C PRO A 108 -11.67 0.95 -7.45
N VAL A 109 -12.38 -0.01 -8.05
CA VAL A 109 -13.10 -1.05 -7.31
C VAL A 109 -12.12 -1.96 -6.57
N VAL A 110 -11.16 -2.52 -7.30
CA VAL A 110 -10.19 -3.49 -6.75
C VAL A 110 -9.28 -2.81 -5.73
N HIS A 111 -8.81 -1.59 -6.04
CA HIS A 111 -7.97 -0.79 -5.16
C HIS A 111 -8.71 -0.41 -3.87
N SER A 112 -9.97 0.03 -3.95
CA SER A 112 -10.76 0.42 -2.79
C SER A 112 -11.05 -0.76 -1.85
N ILE A 113 -11.38 -1.94 -2.39
CA ILE A 113 -11.58 -3.13 -1.56
C ILE A 113 -10.28 -3.48 -0.81
N ALA A 114 -9.15 -3.50 -1.51
CA ALA A 114 -7.86 -3.78 -0.90
C ALA A 114 -7.48 -2.72 0.17
N GLY A 115 -7.74 -1.44 -0.10
CA GLY A 115 -7.55 -0.36 0.86
C GLY A 115 -8.42 -0.52 2.12
N LEU A 116 -9.70 -0.87 1.97
CA LEU A 116 -10.59 -1.13 3.09
C LEU A 116 -10.12 -2.32 3.94
N VAL A 117 -9.62 -3.38 3.30
CA VAL A 117 -9.04 -4.53 4.01
C VAL A 117 -7.84 -4.10 4.85
N ILE A 118 -6.93 -3.28 4.30
CA ILE A 118 -5.77 -2.75 5.04
C ILE A 118 -6.20 -1.89 6.23
N VAL A 119 -7.30 -1.13 6.10
CA VAL A 119 -7.79 -0.26 7.18
C VAL A 119 -8.49 -1.09 8.25
N ILE A 120 -9.46 -1.93 7.88
CA ILE A 120 -10.40 -2.55 8.82
C ILE A 120 -9.81 -3.80 9.48
N LEU A 121 -9.14 -4.65 8.71
CA LEU A 121 -8.75 -5.97 9.18
C LEU A 121 -7.68 -5.95 10.29
N PRO A 122 -6.64 -5.09 10.25
CA PRO A 122 -5.69 -4.99 11.37
C PRO A 122 -6.36 -4.50 12.66
N ILE A 123 -7.26 -3.51 12.59
CA ILE A 123 -8.05 -3.05 13.75
C ILE A 123 -8.81 -4.23 14.34
N TYR A 124 -9.57 -4.95 13.51
CA TYR A 124 -10.35 -6.11 13.96
C TYR A 124 -9.45 -7.17 14.62
N ALA A 125 -8.31 -7.50 14.01
CA ALA A 125 -7.39 -8.52 14.54
C ALA A 125 -6.79 -8.13 15.89
N VAL A 126 -6.46 -6.85 16.09
CA VAL A 126 -5.95 -6.34 17.37
C VAL A 126 -7.04 -6.29 18.43
N LEU A 127 -8.25 -5.82 18.09
CA LEU A 127 -9.40 -5.82 19.01
C LEU A 127 -9.77 -7.24 19.48
N LYS A 128 -9.62 -8.24 18.60
CA LYS A 128 -9.78 -9.66 18.94
C LYS A 128 -8.56 -10.28 19.62
N LYS A 129 -7.55 -9.49 19.98
CA LYS A 129 -6.29 -9.93 20.62
C LYS A 129 -5.52 -11.00 19.83
N LYS A 130 -5.77 -11.12 18.52
CA LYS A 130 -5.09 -12.08 17.64
C LYS A 130 -3.69 -11.61 17.27
N LEU A 131 -3.51 -10.29 17.17
CA LEU A 131 -2.23 -9.66 16.84
C LEU A 131 -1.84 -8.62 17.90
N PRO A 132 -0.54 -8.33 18.07
CA PRO A 132 -0.05 -7.27 18.95
C PRO A 132 -0.63 -5.90 18.59
N PRO A 133 -0.79 -4.98 19.57
CA PRO A 133 -1.31 -3.64 19.32
C PRO A 133 -0.57 -2.85 18.25
N HIS A 134 0.74 -3.08 18.10
CA HIS A 134 1.57 -2.44 17.07
C HIS A 134 1.04 -2.66 15.64
N PHE A 135 0.30 -3.73 15.38
CA PHE A 135 -0.27 -4.02 14.06
C PHE A 135 -1.32 -2.98 13.61
N ILE A 136 -1.86 -2.17 14.53
CA ILE A 136 -2.71 -1.00 14.19
C ILE A 136 -1.96 -0.01 13.28
N GLY A 137 -0.63 0.03 13.31
CA GLY A 137 0.17 0.84 12.38
C GLY A 137 -0.19 0.59 10.92
N VAL A 138 -0.51 -0.65 10.55
CA VAL A 138 -0.96 -0.97 9.18
C VAL A 138 -2.26 -0.24 8.84
N SER A 139 -3.20 -0.16 9.76
CA SER A 139 -4.46 0.59 9.55
C SER A 139 -4.22 2.09 9.47
N ILE A 140 -3.34 2.65 10.31
CA ILE A 140 -3.00 4.09 10.27
C ILE A 140 -2.40 4.43 8.91
N GLY A 141 -1.44 3.63 8.42
CA GLY A 141 -0.89 3.79 7.07
C GLY A 141 -1.97 3.65 5.98
N GLY A 142 -2.93 2.74 6.15
CA GLY A 142 -4.07 2.55 5.25
C GLY A 142 -4.98 3.78 5.17
N VAL A 143 -5.27 4.42 6.30
CA VAL A 143 -6.04 5.66 6.35
C VAL A 143 -5.30 6.79 5.67
N LEU A 144 -4.00 6.94 5.95
CA LEU A 144 -3.15 7.97 5.33
C LEU A 144 -3.15 7.87 3.80
N ILE A 145 -2.89 6.69 3.24
CA ILE A 145 -2.95 6.51 1.78
C ILE A 145 -4.38 6.61 1.24
N GLY A 146 -5.40 6.21 2.00
CA GLY A 146 -6.80 6.41 1.62
C GLY A 146 -7.11 7.89 1.42
N ILE A 147 -6.68 8.75 2.35
CA ILE A 147 -6.81 10.21 2.23
C ILE A 147 -6.05 10.72 1.00
N GLY A 148 -4.79 10.32 0.84
CA GLY A 148 -3.97 10.71 -0.32
C GLY A 148 -4.56 10.27 -1.66
N GLY A 149 -5.11 9.06 -1.72
CA GLY A 149 -5.72 8.47 -2.91
C GLY A 149 -7.03 9.17 -3.29
N VAL A 150 -7.90 9.46 -2.32
CA VAL A 150 -9.14 10.23 -2.56
C VAL A 150 -8.82 11.65 -3.01
N ALA A 151 -7.85 12.32 -2.36
CA ALA A 151 -7.40 13.64 -2.77
C ALA A 151 -6.90 13.64 -4.23
N LEU A 152 -6.05 12.67 -4.59
CA LEU A 152 -5.50 12.57 -5.94
C LEU A 152 -6.57 12.21 -6.99
N ALA A 153 -7.46 11.26 -6.68
CA ALA A 153 -8.55 10.87 -7.57
C ALA A 153 -9.49 12.05 -7.87
N SER A 154 -9.84 12.83 -6.83
CA SER A 154 -10.70 14.01 -7.00
C SER A 154 -10.07 15.08 -7.89
N ALA A 155 -8.74 15.26 -7.82
CA ALA A 155 -8.01 16.19 -8.66
C ALA A 155 -8.04 15.77 -10.15
N VAL A 156 -7.95 14.47 -10.44
CA VAL A 156 -8.04 13.94 -11.81
C VAL A 156 -9.47 14.02 -12.37
N MET A 157 -10.49 13.91 -11.53
CA MET A 157 -11.91 14.00 -11.94
C MET A 157 -12.42 15.42 -12.20
N ALA A 158 -11.53 16.42 -12.25
CA ALA A 158 -11.88 17.85 -12.39
C ALA A 158 -12.88 18.36 -11.33
N ARG A 159 -13.01 17.65 -10.20
CA ARG A 159 -13.78 18.05 -9.01
C ARG A 159 -12.88 17.93 -7.78
N PRO A 160 -11.78 18.69 -7.72
CA PRO A 160 -10.81 18.61 -6.64
C PRO A 160 -11.50 18.90 -5.29
N ILE A 161 -11.37 17.96 -4.35
CA ILE A 161 -11.80 18.19 -2.95
C ILE A 161 -10.82 19.15 -2.25
N LEU A 162 -9.55 19.16 -2.69
CA LEU A 162 -8.49 20.04 -2.23
C LEU A 162 -7.80 20.68 -3.45
N PRO A 163 -7.29 21.93 -3.33
CA PRO A 163 -6.49 22.54 -4.39
C PRO A 163 -5.33 21.62 -4.80
N LEU A 164 -5.01 21.57 -6.10
CA LEU A 164 -3.96 20.69 -6.63
C LEU A 164 -2.62 20.95 -5.93
N GLU A 165 -2.30 22.22 -5.67
CA GLU A 165 -1.11 22.66 -4.92
C GLU A 165 -1.03 22.01 -3.53
N THR A 166 -2.16 21.94 -2.83
CA THR A 166 -2.25 21.27 -1.52
C THR A 166 -2.01 19.77 -1.65
N VAL A 167 -2.57 19.13 -2.68
CA VAL A 167 -2.33 17.70 -2.95
C VAL A 167 -0.85 17.44 -3.23
N VAL A 168 -0.22 18.26 -4.07
CA VAL A 168 1.22 18.16 -4.39
C VAL A 168 2.08 18.34 -3.14
N ALA A 169 1.71 19.30 -2.29
CA ALA A 169 2.44 19.61 -1.06
C ALA A 169 2.33 18.48 -0.02
N LEU A 170 1.15 17.87 0.12
CA LEU A 170 0.89 16.85 1.15
C LEU A 170 1.27 15.43 0.72
N LEU A 171 1.18 15.10 -0.58
CA LEU A 171 1.38 13.73 -1.07
C LEU A 171 2.70 13.07 -0.61
N PRO A 172 3.89 13.73 -0.69
CA PRO A 172 5.13 13.11 -0.25
C PRO A 172 5.14 12.78 1.24
N TRP A 173 4.57 13.65 2.07
CA TRP A 173 4.51 13.47 3.52
C TRP A 173 3.53 12.37 3.91
N ILE A 174 2.38 12.30 3.23
CA ILE A 174 1.41 11.22 3.40
C ILE A 174 2.06 9.87 3.06
N LEU A 175 2.77 9.78 1.92
CA LEU A 175 3.46 8.56 1.51
C LEU A 175 4.59 8.18 2.47
N LEU A 176 5.32 9.17 2.98
CA LEU A 176 6.36 8.95 3.99
C LEU A 176 5.79 8.37 5.27
N LEU A 177 4.78 9.03 5.85
CA LEU A 177 4.14 8.57 7.08
C LEU A 177 3.49 7.20 6.88
N MET A 178 2.79 6.97 5.76
CA MET A 178 2.21 5.66 5.44
C MET A 178 3.27 4.57 5.40
N THR A 179 4.42 4.81 4.75
CA THR A 179 5.52 3.83 4.66
C THR A 179 6.08 3.51 6.06
N VAL A 180 6.27 4.52 6.90
CA VAL A 180 6.74 4.35 8.28
C VAL A 180 5.74 3.53 9.10
N PHE A 181 4.44 3.84 9.01
CA PHE A 181 3.40 3.13 9.76
C PHE A 181 3.20 1.68 9.28
N TYR A 182 3.33 1.43 7.98
CA TYR A 182 3.37 0.07 7.44
C TYR A 182 4.57 -0.71 7.97
N ALA A 183 5.77 -0.15 7.87
CA ALA A 183 6.97 -0.78 8.39
C ALA A 183 6.83 -1.07 9.90
N TYR A 184 6.42 -0.10 10.69
CA TYR A 184 6.14 -0.26 12.13
C TYR A 184 5.16 -1.41 12.39
N GLY A 185 4.02 -1.43 11.69
CA GLY A 185 2.98 -2.44 11.85
C GLY A 185 3.46 -3.84 11.50
N PHE A 186 4.15 -4.03 10.38
CA PHE A 186 4.62 -5.34 9.95
C PHE A 186 5.88 -5.84 10.69
N ILE A 187 6.74 -4.93 11.14
CA ILE A 187 7.97 -5.29 11.87
C ILE A 187 7.64 -5.66 13.32
N LEU A 188 6.83 -4.87 14.01
CA LEU A 188 6.54 -5.04 15.44
C LEU A 188 5.18 -5.71 15.72
N GLY A 189 4.27 -5.70 14.76
CA GLY A 189 2.90 -6.20 14.91
C GLY A 189 2.66 -7.61 14.37
N VAL A 190 3.71 -8.33 13.96
CA VAL A 190 3.59 -9.74 13.56
C VAL A 190 4.19 -10.59 14.67
N ARG A 191 3.42 -11.54 15.21
CA ARG A 191 3.93 -12.48 16.22
C ARG A 191 5.03 -13.33 15.58
N LYS A 192 6.16 -13.45 16.27
CA LYS A 192 7.25 -14.36 15.92
C LYS A 192 6.82 -15.81 16.17
#